data_AF-A0A967LN57-F1
#
_entry.id   AF-A0A967LN57-F1
#
_cell.length_a   1.000
_cell.length_b   1.000
_cell.length_c   1.000
_cell.angle_alpha   90.00
_cell.angle_beta   90.00
_cell.angle_gamma   90.00
#
_symmetry.space_group_name_H-M   'P 1'
#
loop_
_entity.id
_entity.type
_entity.pdbx_description
1 polymer ?
#
loop_
_entity_poly.entity_id
_entity_poly.type
_entity_poly.pdbx_seq_one_letter_code
_entity_poly.pdbx_strand_id
1 'polypeptide(L)'
;GVVHDHPDRVLGIYIRNVVRDPARIRAVDTLADELVRHSDIDLVRVEDTVEAARHAADRGWIDPASLATIARTRQQELEET
;
A
#
# COMPACT_ATOMS: atom_id res chain seq x y z
N GLY A 1 14.34 -11.00 -1.37
CA GLY A 1 13.55 -9.80 -0.99
C GLY A 1 12.15 -10.28 -0.65
N VAL A 2 11.49 -9.74 0.37
CA VAL A 2 10.35 -10.40 1.06
C VAL A 2 9.35 -11.11 0.14
N VAL A 3 8.96 -10.49 -0.97
CA VAL A 3 8.03 -11.08 -1.96
C VAL A 3 8.62 -12.28 -2.70
N HIS A 4 9.88 -12.21 -3.14
CA HIS A 4 10.57 -13.32 -3.80
C HIS A 4 10.79 -14.50 -2.85
N ASP A 5 10.98 -14.20 -1.56
CA ASP A 5 11.28 -15.21 -0.55
C ASP A 5 9.98 -15.87 -0.01
N HIS A 6 8.84 -15.15 -0.06
CA HIS A 6 7.54 -15.57 0.47
C HIS A 6 6.35 -15.10 -0.40
N PRO A 7 6.24 -15.52 -1.67
CA PRO A 7 5.26 -14.98 -2.61
C PRO A 7 3.81 -15.34 -2.24
N ASP A 8 3.59 -16.40 -1.49
CA ASP A 8 2.28 -16.91 -1.07
C ASP A 8 1.74 -16.26 0.22
N ARG A 9 2.54 -15.43 0.89
CA ARG A 9 2.20 -14.85 2.20
C ARG A 9 1.92 -13.34 2.15
N VAL A 10 2.10 -12.73 0.98
CA VAL A 10 1.92 -11.29 0.77
C VAL A 10 0.68 -11.11 -0.08
N LEU A 11 -0.31 -10.36 0.42
CA LEU A 11 -1.53 -10.06 -0.33
C LEU A 11 -1.43 -8.73 -1.10
N GLY A 12 -0.73 -7.76 -0.53
CA GLY A 12 -0.49 -6.49 -1.19
C GLY A 12 0.64 -5.68 -0.55
N ILE A 13 1.16 -4.74 -1.32
CA ILE A 13 2.29 -3.87 -0.98
C ILE A 13 1.87 -2.43 -1.20
N TYR A 14 1.95 -1.62 -0.15
CA TYR A 14 1.60 -0.21 -0.20
C TYR A 14 2.85 0.66 -0.11
N ILE A 15 3.05 1.52 -1.09
CA ILE A 15 4.21 2.43 -1.12
C ILE A 15 3.70 3.86 -0.98
N ARG A 16 4.10 4.51 0.12
CA ARG A 16 3.79 5.93 0.35
C ARG A 16 4.55 6.80 -0.64
N ASN A 17 3.85 7.71 -1.30
CA ASN A 17 4.47 8.64 -2.23
C ASN A 17 5.29 9.73 -1.50
N VAL A 18 6.55 9.45 -1.19
CA VAL A 18 7.47 10.41 -0.54
C VAL A 18 8.46 11.07 -1.51
N VAL A 19 8.48 10.68 -2.79
CA VAL A 19 9.49 11.11 -3.75
C VAL A 19 8.83 11.80 -4.95
N ARG A 20 9.14 13.09 -5.16
CA ARG A 20 8.69 13.90 -6.32
C ARG A 20 9.56 13.72 -7.57
N ASP A 21 10.36 12.65 -7.64
CA ASP A 21 11.19 12.33 -8.79
C ASP A 21 10.39 11.45 -9.78
N PRO A 22 10.10 11.96 -11.00
CA PRO A 22 9.36 11.21 -12.02
C PRO A 22 10.00 9.88 -12.43
N ALA A 23 11.34 9.76 -12.36
CA ALA A 23 12.04 8.52 -12.72
C ALA A 23 11.78 7.43 -11.67
N ARG A 24 11.83 7.79 -10.39
CA ARG A 24 11.51 6.90 -9.27
C ARG A 24 10.05 6.45 -9.31
N ILE A 25 9.13 7.34 -9.66
CA ILE A 25 7.71 7.03 -9.81
C ILE A 25 7.51 5.95 -10.87
N ARG A 26 8.05 6.18 -12.08
CA ARG A 26 7.95 5.21 -13.18
C ARG A 26 8.55 3.85 -12.84
N ALA A 27 9.69 3.81 -12.15
CA ALA A 27 10.31 2.54 -11.75
C ALA A 27 9.42 1.73 -10.79
N VAL A 28 8.72 2.41 -9.86
CA VAL A 28 7.77 1.76 -8.96
C VAL A 28 6.54 1.26 -9.72
N ASP A 29 6.04 2.04 -10.67
CA ASP A 29 4.88 1.64 -11.49
C ASP A 29 5.23 0.43 -12.37
N THR A 30 6.42 0.40 -12.98
CA THR A 30 6.90 -0.78 -13.73
C THR A 30 7.00 -2.02 -12.84
N LEU A 31 7.53 -1.88 -11.62
CA LEU A 31 7.57 -2.99 -10.65
C LEU A 31 6.18 -3.45 -10.24
N ALA A 32 5.23 -2.53 -10.08
CA ALA A 32 3.84 -2.85 -9.79
C ALA A 32 3.23 -3.73 -10.89
N ASP A 33 3.40 -3.28 -12.13
CA ASP A 33 2.93 -3.93 -13.33
C ASP A 33 3.52 -5.34 -13.51
N GLU A 34 4.81 -5.52 -13.18
CA GLU A 34 5.45 -6.84 -13.21
C GLU A 34 4.89 -7.78 -12.13
N LEU A 35 4.69 -7.27 -10.90
CA LEU A 35 4.13 -8.06 -9.82
C LEU A 35 2.70 -8.52 -10.10
N VAL A 36 1.84 -7.63 -10.59
CA VAL A 36 0.45 -7.96 -10.95
C VAL A 36 0.38 -9.00 -12.08
N ARG A 37 1.33 -8.99 -13.03
CA ARG A 37 1.36 -9.98 -14.11
C ARG A 37 1.83 -11.36 -13.68
N HIS A 38 2.64 -11.43 -12.62
CA HIS A 38 3.34 -12.67 -12.23
C HIS A 38 2.86 -13.22 -10.87
N SER A 39 2.02 -12.49 -10.15
CA SER A 39 1.50 -12.86 -8.84
C SER A 39 0.15 -12.18 -8.57
N ASP A 40 -0.69 -12.80 -7.74
CA ASP A 40 -1.95 -12.20 -7.26
C ASP A 40 -1.74 -11.12 -6.17
N ILE A 41 -0.57 -10.46 -6.19
CA ILE A 41 -0.16 -9.47 -5.21
C ILE A 41 -0.40 -8.07 -5.77
N ASP A 42 -1.23 -7.28 -5.11
CA ASP A 42 -1.45 -5.90 -5.54
C ASP A 42 -0.31 -5.00 -5.03
N LEU A 43 0.30 -4.22 -5.91
CA LEU A 43 1.23 -3.16 -5.53
C LEU A 43 0.57 -1.81 -5.80
N VAL A 44 0.31 -1.04 -4.74
CA VAL A 44 -0.49 0.19 -4.81
C VAL A 44 0.30 1.36 -4.23
N ARG A 45 0.34 2.46 -4.99
CA ARG A 45 0.87 3.73 -4.50
C ARG A 45 -0.21 4.48 -3.76
N VAL A 46 0.11 4.92 -2.55
CA VAL A 46 -0.84 5.58 -1.65
C VAL A 46 -0.26 6.88 -1.13
N GLU A 47 -1.14 7.83 -0.81
CA GLU A 47 -0.74 9.09 -0.19
C GLU A 47 -0.43 8.91 1.31
N ASP A 48 -1.22 8.07 1.96
CA ASP A 48 -1.08 7.74 3.38
C ASP A 48 -1.61 6.34 3.72
N THR A 49 -1.58 6.04 5.02
CA THR A 49 -2.04 4.78 5.58
C THR A 49 -3.57 4.59 5.47
N VAL A 50 -4.35 5.67 5.37
CA VAL A 50 -5.82 5.60 5.26
C VAL A 50 -6.20 5.11 3.86
N GLU A 51 -5.54 5.66 2.84
CA GLU A 51 -5.69 5.20 1.45
C GLU A 51 -5.31 3.72 1.27
N ALA A 52 -4.20 3.28 1.90
CA ALA A 52 -3.83 1.87 1.94
C ALA A 52 -4.90 0.99 2.61
N ALA A 53 -5.41 1.42 3.76
CA ALA A 53 -6.43 0.68 4.49
C ALA A 53 -7.74 0.57 3.69
N ARG A 54 -8.15 1.62 2.99
CA ARG A 54 -9.32 1.60 2.12
C ARG A 54 -9.20 0.53 1.04
N HIS A 55 -8.08 0.50 0.32
CA HIS A 55 -7.84 -0.54 -0.68
C HIS A 55 -7.86 -1.94 -0.07
N ALA A 56 -7.20 -2.14 1.07
CA ALA A 56 -7.21 -3.44 1.76
C ALA A 56 -8.62 -3.88 2.18
N ALA A 57 -9.47 -2.95 2.63
CA ALA A 57 -10.84 -3.22 3.01
C ALA A 57 -11.70 -3.58 1.78
N ASP A 58 -11.55 -2.86 0.66
CA ASP A 58 -12.24 -3.15 -0.60
C ASP A 58 -11.87 -4.55 -1.15
N ARG A 59 -10.63 -5.00 -0.91
CA ARG A 59 -10.17 -6.35 -1.25
C ARG A 59 -10.58 -7.42 -0.23
N GLY A 60 -11.18 -7.02 0.89
CA GLY A 60 -11.60 -7.91 1.98
C GLY A 60 -10.45 -8.44 2.83
N TRP A 61 -9.26 -7.81 2.80
CA TRP A 61 -8.09 -8.23 3.57
C TRP A 61 -8.11 -7.76 5.01
N ILE A 62 -8.85 -6.67 5.28
CA ILE A 62 -9.08 -6.16 6.62
C ILE A 62 -10.57 -5.86 6.83
N ASP A 63 -11.00 -5.82 8.08
CA ASP A 63 -12.37 -5.43 8.43
C ASP A 63 -12.58 -3.93 8.12
N PRO A 64 -13.57 -3.55 7.28
CA PRO A 64 -13.90 -2.15 6.98
C PRO A 64 -14.19 -1.30 8.23
N ALA A 65 -14.66 -1.89 9.34
CA ALA A 65 -14.87 -1.18 10.60
C ALA A 65 -13.57 -0.62 11.19
N SER A 66 -12.41 -1.16 10.80
CA SER A 66 -11.10 -0.69 11.25
C SER A 66 -10.70 0.65 10.64
N LEU A 67 -11.30 1.06 9.52
CA LEU A 67 -10.94 2.29 8.80
C LEU A 67 -11.08 3.55 9.68
N ALA A 68 -12.12 3.62 10.52
CA ALA A 68 -12.34 4.75 11.41
C ALA A 68 -11.22 4.90 12.47
N THR A 69 -10.72 3.78 13.00
CA THR A 69 -9.62 3.77 13.96
C THR A 69 -8.31 4.17 13.28
N ILE A 70 -8.04 3.64 12.09
CA ILE A 70 -6.83 3.95 11.31
C ILE A 70 -6.79 5.43 10.95
N ALA A 71 -7.92 6.00 10.51
CA ALA A 71 -8.03 7.43 10.20
C ALA A 71 -7.77 8.30 11.44
N ARG A 72 -8.31 7.92 12.61
CA ARG A 72 -8.06 8.62 13.87
C ARG A 72 -6.58 8.59 14.24
N THR A 73 -5.94 7.42 14.18
CA THR A 73 -4.50 7.29 14.47
C THR A 73 -3.68 8.17 13.53
N ARG A 74 -3.98 8.15 12.23
CA ARG A 74 -3.27 8.99 11.26
C ARG A 74 -3.42 10.49 11.56
N GLN A 75 -4.59 10.92 12.01
CA GLN A 75 -4.84 12.30 12.40
C GLN A 75 -4.04 12.70 13.65
N GLN A 76 -3.96 11.83 14.66
CA GLN A 76 -3.16 12.07 15.87
C GLN A 76 -1.67 12.21 15.54
N GLU A 77 -1.13 11.36 14.68
CA GLU A 77 0.27 11.46 14.22
C GLU A 77 0.58 12.81 13.53
N LEU A 78 -0.38 13.36 12.80
CA LEU A 78 -0.24 14.66 12.13
C LEU A 78 -0.26 15.84 13.11
N GLU A 79 -1.01 15.72 14.22
CA GLU A 79 -1.10 16.75 15.26
C GLU A 79 0.14 16.77 16.17
N GLU A 80 0.90 15.67 16.20
CA GLU A 80 2.13 15.51 16.99
C GLU A 80 3.42 15.93 16.23
N THR A 81 3.32 16.35 14.96
CA THR A 81 4.46 16.72 14.10
C THR A 81 4.54 18.23 13.85
#